data_AF-A0A183HXG9-F1
#
_entry.id   AF-A0A183HXG9-F1
#
_cell.length_a   1.000
_cell.length_b   1.000
_cell.length_c   1.000
_cell.angle_alpha   90.00
_cell.angle_beta   90.00
_cell.angle_gamma   90.00
#
_symmetry.space_group_name_H-M   'P 1'
#
loop_
_entity.id
_entity.type
_entity.pdbx_description
1 polymer ?
#
loop_
_entity_poly.entity_id
_entity_poly.type
_entity_poly.pdbx_seq_one_letter_code
_entity_poly.pdbx_strand_id
1 'polypeptide(L)'
;LQHQAIIGSAEQQQGTTESDQKVDFILQGLGIQHHHALLKIVEEDCQQRLFIEQMNEKARICVNGRLITERTLLRNGYRLLIGNNHFFRVNCPKEAVDMSASIMEESNAMLFDYYDAWQEVLFC
;
A
#
# COMPACT_ATOMS: atom_id res chain seq x y z
N LEU A 1 16.69 14.04 -2.54
CA LEU A 1 15.29 13.95 -2.05
C LEU A 1 15.12 12.58 -1.41
N GLN A 2 14.83 12.51 -0.12
CA GLN A 2 14.48 11.23 0.52
C GLN A 2 13.08 10.83 0.05
N HIS A 3 12.98 9.82 -0.81
CA HIS A 3 11.70 9.25 -1.21
C HIS A 3 11.33 8.11 -0.27
N GLN A 4 11.16 8.45 1.01
CA GLN A 4 10.71 7.50 2.02
C GLN A 4 9.60 8.12 2.85
N ALA A 5 8.74 7.27 3.40
CA ALA A 5 7.67 7.69 4.29
C ALA A 5 7.46 6.64 5.37
N ILE A 6 7.29 7.10 6.61
CA ILE A 6 7.05 6.22 7.76
C ILE A 6 5.55 6.17 8.08
N ILE A 7 5.03 4.96 8.24
CA ILE A 7 3.66 4.69 8.70
C ILE A 7 3.73 4.29 10.17
N GLY A 8 2.88 4.88 11.00
CA GLY A 8 2.95 4.67 12.44
C GLY A 8 1.80 5.29 13.24
N SER A 9 1.82 5.14 14.56
CA SER A 9 0.85 5.77 15.46
C SER A 9 1.30 7.15 15.92
N ALA A 10 0.35 8.01 16.28
CA ALA A 10 0.63 9.32 16.88
C ALA A 10 1.27 9.21 18.29
N GLU A 11 1.04 8.11 18.99
CA GLU A 11 1.53 7.90 20.35
C GLU A 11 3.00 7.49 20.33
N GLN A 12 3.87 8.36 20.87
CA GLN A 12 5.25 8.03 21.20
C GLN A 12 5.24 7.12 22.43
N GLN A 13 5.96 5.99 22.38
CA GLN A 13 6.26 5.23 23.60
C GLN A 13 7.16 6.10 24.47
N GLN A 14 6.64 6.57 25.60
CA GLN A 14 7.43 7.23 26.63
C GLN A 14 8.50 6.24 27.15
N GLY A 15 9.76 6.41 26.74
CA GLY A 15 10.86 5.76 27.47
C GLY A 15 12.13 5.35 26.71
N THR A 16 12.24 5.48 25.39
CA THR A 16 13.45 5.04 24.68
C THR A 16 14.00 6.11 23.76
N THR A 17 15.30 6.36 23.87
CA THR A 17 16.15 7.16 22.98
C THR A 17 16.28 6.50 21.60
N GLU A 18 15.18 6.15 20.98
CA GLU A 18 15.14 5.80 19.56
C GLU A 18 14.89 7.10 18.80
N SER A 19 15.66 7.31 17.73
CA SER A 19 15.63 8.52 16.90
C SER A 19 14.19 8.96 16.64
N ASP A 20 13.87 10.21 16.93
CA ASP A 20 12.56 10.85 16.73
C ASP A 20 12.26 11.02 15.23
N GLN A 21 12.18 9.88 14.52
CA GLN A 21 11.83 9.86 13.12
C GLN A 21 10.34 10.19 13.02
N LYS A 22 10.08 11.33 12.39
CA LYS A 22 8.72 11.80 12.14
C LYS A 22 7.93 10.73 11.39
N VAL A 23 6.75 10.41 11.91
CA VAL A 23 5.76 9.60 11.21
C VAL A 23 5.07 10.47 10.15
N ASP A 24 5.05 10.01 8.91
CA ASP A 24 4.44 10.73 7.78
C ASP A 24 2.97 10.33 7.59
N PHE A 25 2.66 9.06 7.80
CA PHE A 25 1.31 8.51 7.74
C PHE A 25 0.87 8.00 9.11
N ILE A 26 0.01 8.79 9.76
CA ILE A 26 -0.49 8.47 11.10
C ILE A 26 -1.72 7.58 10.98
N LEU A 27 -1.66 6.39 11.58
CA LEU A 27 -2.78 5.45 11.68
C LEU A 27 -3.18 5.30 13.15
N GLN A 28 -4.49 5.31 13.40
CA GLN A 28 -5.07 5.10 14.72
C GLN A 28 -5.64 3.69 14.84
N GLY A 29 -5.50 3.08 16.02
CA GLY A 29 -6.14 1.80 16.33
C GLY A 29 -5.19 0.75 16.88
N LEU A 30 -5.78 -0.28 17.48
CA LEU A 30 -5.06 -1.37 18.13
C LEU A 30 -4.21 -2.13 17.11
N GLY A 31 -2.95 -2.40 17.47
CA GLY A 31 -2.00 -3.14 16.64
C GLY A 31 -1.17 -2.29 15.69
N ILE A 32 -1.24 -0.96 15.76
CA ILE A 32 -0.30 -0.04 15.11
C ILE A 32 0.85 0.28 16.09
N GLN A 33 2.07 0.33 15.57
CA GLN A 33 3.27 0.68 16.34
C GLN A 33 3.66 2.12 16.02
N HIS A 34 4.44 2.77 16.89
CA HIS A 34 4.90 4.14 16.65
C HIS A 34 5.66 4.27 15.33
N HIS A 35 6.56 3.31 15.04
CA HIS A 35 7.15 3.09 13.72
C HIS A 35 6.73 1.70 13.24
N HIS A 36 5.72 1.63 12.38
CA HIS A 36 5.11 0.37 11.96
C HIS A 36 5.68 -0.14 10.64
N ALA A 37 5.70 0.72 9.61
CA ALA A 37 6.19 0.37 8.29
C ALA A 37 6.98 1.50 7.66
N LEU A 38 8.00 1.15 6.89
CA LEU A 38 8.75 2.08 6.05
C LEU A 38 8.39 1.84 4.60
N LEU A 39 7.88 2.88 3.94
CA LEU A 39 7.75 2.94 2.49
C LEU A 39 8.99 3.60 1.92
N LYS A 40 9.59 2.99 0.89
CA LYS A 40 10.78 3.52 0.24
C LYS A 40 10.70 3.35 -1.26
N ILE A 41 10.87 4.44 -1.99
CA ILE A 41 11.05 4.42 -3.43
C ILE A 41 12.54 4.38 -3.73
N VAL A 42 12.95 3.39 -4.52
CA VAL A 42 14.32 3.26 -5.00
C VAL A 42 14.32 3.35 -6.52
N GLU A 43 15.30 4.05 -7.07
CA GLU A 43 15.53 4.14 -8.50
C GLU A 43 16.57 3.08 -8.90
N GLU A 44 16.15 2.12 -9.73
CA GLU A 44 16.98 1.04 -10.27
C GLU A 44 16.69 0.96 -11.77
N ASP A 45 17.75 0.90 -12.60
CA ASP A 45 17.62 0.76 -14.06
C ASP A 45 16.69 1.80 -14.72
N CYS A 46 16.76 3.07 -14.26
CA CYS A 46 15.89 4.16 -14.69
C CYS A 46 14.39 3.95 -14.39
N GLN A 47 14.06 3.02 -13.48
CA GLN A 47 12.70 2.75 -13.02
C GLN A 47 12.56 3.04 -11.53
N GLN A 48 11.44 3.65 -11.14
CA GLN A 48 11.09 3.87 -9.73
C GLN A 48 10.33 2.66 -9.18
N ARG A 49 10.87 2.04 -8.12
CA ARG A 49 10.30 0.86 -7.46
C ARG A 49 9.91 1.20 -6.03
N LEU A 50 8.67 0.90 -5.64
CA LEU A 50 8.16 1.13 -4.29
C LEU A 50 8.32 -0.14 -3.44
N PHE A 51 8.93 -0.02 -2.27
CA PHE A 51 9.06 -1.11 -1.32
C PHE A 51 8.37 -0.77 -0.01
N ILE A 52 7.93 -1.80 0.71
CA ILE A 52 7.50 -1.73 2.10
C ILE A 52 8.31 -2.69 2.96
N GLU A 53 8.66 -2.28 4.17
CA GLU A 53 9.31 -3.13 5.17
C GLU A 53 8.78 -2.85 6.58
N GLN A 54 8.85 -3.88 7.43
CA GLN A 54 8.49 -3.77 8.84
C GLN A 54 9.56 -2.97 9.59
N MET A 55 9.12 -2.02 10.44
CA MET A 55 10.03 -1.24 11.29
C MET A 55 10.09 -1.75 12.73
N ASN A 56 9.20 -2.66 13.10
CA ASN A 56 9.11 -3.22 14.45
C ASN A 56 8.68 -4.68 14.35
N GLU A 57 9.23 -5.55 15.21
CA GLU A 57 8.88 -6.99 15.22
C GLU A 57 7.40 -7.27 15.50
N LYS A 58 6.72 -6.34 16.18
CA LYS A 58 5.28 -6.39 16.47
C LYS A 58 4.43 -5.74 15.37
N ALA A 59 5.05 -5.20 14.31
CA ALA A 59 4.34 -4.59 13.20
C ALA A 59 3.81 -5.66 12.26
N ARG A 60 2.48 -5.73 12.14
CA ARG A 60 1.81 -6.68 11.26
C ARG A 60 1.51 -6.03 9.92
N ILE A 61 2.19 -6.48 8.87
CA ILE A 61 1.95 -6.01 7.50
C ILE A 61 1.62 -7.21 6.63
N CYS A 62 0.48 -7.18 5.93
CA CYS A 62 0.16 -8.17 4.92
C CYS A 62 0.10 -7.54 3.53
N VAL A 63 0.66 -8.21 2.54
CA VAL A 63 0.60 -7.85 1.12
C VAL A 63 -0.18 -8.93 0.40
N ASN A 64 -1.28 -8.56 -0.28
CA ASN A 64 -2.22 -9.48 -0.95
C ASN A 64 -2.64 -10.66 -0.05
N GLY A 65 -2.89 -10.38 1.23
CA GLY A 65 -3.31 -11.37 2.23
C GLY A 65 -2.20 -12.20 2.86
N ARG A 66 -0.93 -12.03 2.46
CA ARG A 66 0.22 -12.74 3.05
C ARG A 66 0.99 -11.83 4.00
N LEU A 67 1.27 -12.31 5.21
CA LEU A 67 2.15 -11.62 6.15
C LEU A 67 3.56 -11.52 5.57
N ILE A 68 4.17 -10.34 5.62
CA ILE A 68 5.55 -10.14 5.20
C ILE A 68 6.47 -10.01 6.42
N THR A 69 7.68 -10.54 6.30
CA THR A 69 8.74 -10.40 7.32
C THR A 69 10.01 -9.75 6.76
N GLU A 70 10.05 -9.53 5.46
CA GLU A 70 11.17 -8.94 4.75
C GLU A 70 10.70 -7.82 3.82
N ARG A 71 11.66 -6.99 3.38
CA ARG A 71 11.39 -5.90 2.46
C ARG A 71 10.76 -6.42 1.18
N THR A 72 9.56 -5.94 0.88
CA THR A 72 8.72 -6.45 -0.21
C THR A 72 8.48 -5.38 -1.27
N LEU A 73 8.69 -5.74 -2.54
CA LEU A 73 8.35 -4.88 -3.68
C LEU A 73 6.83 -4.77 -3.83
N LEU A 74 6.33 -3.55 -3.90
CA LEU A 74 4.94 -3.22 -4.13
C LEU A 74 4.72 -2.84 -5.59
N ARG A 75 3.66 -3.40 -6.19
CA ARG A 75 3.24 -3.12 -7.56
C ARG A 75 1.87 -2.47 -7.60
N ASN A 76 1.54 -1.87 -8.75
CA ASN A 76 0.21 -1.32 -8.99
C ASN A 76 -0.88 -2.38 -8.73
N GLY A 77 -1.91 -2.02 -7.97
CA GLY A 77 -3.04 -2.89 -7.63
C GLY A 77 -2.85 -3.77 -6.38
N TYR A 78 -1.66 -3.82 -5.78
CA TYR A 78 -1.45 -4.62 -4.56
C TYR A 78 -2.30 -4.11 -3.39
N ARG A 79 -2.79 -5.04 -2.58
CA ARG A 79 -3.59 -4.79 -1.38
C ARG A 79 -2.71 -4.89 -0.14
N LEU A 80 -2.68 -3.85 0.68
CA LEU A 80 -1.96 -3.83 1.94
C LEU A 80 -2.94 -3.91 3.10
N LEU A 81 -2.57 -4.67 4.12
CA LEU A 81 -3.15 -4.58 5.45
C LEU A 81 -2.04 -4.18 6.42
N ILE A 82 -2.23 -3.07 7.13
CA ILE A 82 -1.29 -2.56 8.12
C ILE A 82 -1.95 -2.61 9.51
N GLY A 83 -1.28 -3.21 10.48
CA GLY A 83 -1.87 -3.57 11.77
C GLY A 83 -3.02 -4.56 11.60
N ASN A 84 -4.18 -4.20 12.16
CA ASN A 84 -5.36 -5.07 12.17
C ASN A 84 -6.45 -4.65 11.18
N ASN A 85 -6.62 -3.35 10.93
CA ASN A 85 -7.82 -2.82 10.26
C ASN A 85 -7.53 -1.81 9.13
N HIS A 86 -6.27 -1.49 8.85
CA HIS A 86 -5.95 -0.47 7.83
C HIS A 86 -5.66 -1.11 6.49
N PHE A 87 -6.64 -1.05 5.59
CA PHE A 87 -6.55 -1.58 4.23
C PHE A 87 -6.20 -0.48 3.24
N PHE A 88 -5.18 -0.73 2.42
CA PHE A 88 -4.77 0.19 1.36
C PHE A 88 -4.66 -0.53 0.01
N ARG A 89 -4.82 0.23 -1.07
CA ARG A 89 -4.48 -0.21 -2.42
C ARG A 89 -3.27 0.59 -2.91
N VAL A 90 -2.29 -0.10 -3.45
CA VAL A 90 -1.08 0.50 -4.02
C VAL A 90 -1.38 0.97 -5.44
N ASN A 91 -1.01 2.21 -5.74
CA ASN A 91 -1.05 2.77 -7.08
C ASN A 91 0.37 3.16 -7.53
N CYS A 92 0.86 2.51 -8.58
CA CYS A 92 2.18 2.75 -9.19
C CYS A 92 2.00 3.00 -10.69
N PRO A 93 1.40 4.12 -11.10
CA PRO A 93 1.02 4.35 -12.50
C PRO A 93 2.21 4.36 -13.46
N LYS A 94 3.41 4.70 -12.98
CA LYS A 94 4.64 4.69 -13.79
C LYS A 94 5.17 3.29 -14.11
N GLU A 95 4.75 2.25 -13.38
CA GLU A 95 5.03 0.85 -13.75
C GLU A 95 4.12 0.36 -14.88
N ALA A 96 2.98 1.03 -15.11
CA ALA A 96 2.00 0.65 -16.13
C ALA A 96 2.41 1.03 -17.55
N VAL A 97 3.70 1.31 -17.84
CA VAL A 97 4.15 1.50 -19.23
C VAL A 97 4.18 0.16 -19.99
N ASP A 98 4.06 -0.99 -19.30
CA ASP A 98 3.50 -2.22 -19.87
C ASP A 98 1.95 -2.14 -19.96
N MET A 99 1.45 -1.03 -20.49
CA MET A 99 0.04 -0.56 -20.48
C MET A 99 -0.96 -1.53 -21.15
N SER A 100 -0.48 -2.54 -21.86
CA SER A 100 -1.34 -3.47 -22.60
C SER A 100 -2.15 -4.40 -21.69
N ALA A 101 -1.63 -4.77 -20.51
CA ALA A 101 -2.32 -5.71 -19.63
C ALA A 101 -3.39 -5.02 -18.76
N SER A 102 -3.08 -3.85 -18.18
CA SER A 102 -4.00 -3.16 -17.27
C SER A 102 -5.16 -2.47 -17.98
N ILE A 103 -4.94 -1.89 -19.17
CA ILE A 103 -6.03 -1.27 -19.95
C ILE A 103 -7.01 -2.32 -20.44
N MET A 104 -6.54 -3.50 -20.87
CA MET A 104 -7.45 -4.57 -21.29
C MET A 104 -8.27 -5.10 -20.11
N GLU A 105 -7.67 -5.28 -18.92
CA GLU A 105 -8.41 -5.78 -17.75
C GLU A 105 -9.44 -4.76 -17.23
N GLU A 106 -9.10 -3.47 -17.18
CA GLU A 106 -10.00 -2.40 -16.75
C GLU A 106 -11.07 -2.07 -17.79
N SER A 107 -10.75 -2.12 -19.09
CA SER A 107 -11.72 -1.89 -20.18
C SER A 107 -12.69 -3.08 -20.33
N ASN A 108 -12.23 -4.32 -20.15
CA ASN A 108 -13.10 -5.49 -20.16
C ASN A 108 -14.04 -5.49 -18.94
N ALA A 109 -13.55 -5.13 -17.76
CA ALA A 109 -14.39 -5.04 -16.56
C ALA A 109 -15.44 -3.91 -16.66
N MET A 110 -15.08 -2.72 -17.17
CA MET A 110 -16.03 -1.62 -17.36
C MET A 110 -17.05 -1.88 -18.48
N LEU A 111 -16.67 -2.57 -19.56
CA LEU A 111 -17.57 -2.82 -20.69
C LEU A 111 -18.65 -3.85 -20.35
N PHE A 112 -18.33 -4.86 -19.54
CA PHE A 112 -19.30 -5.89 -19.12
C PHE A 112 -20.26 -5.38 -18.03
N ASP A 113 -19.76 -4.66 -17.01
CA ASP A 113 -20.57 -4.20 -15.88
C ASP A 113 -21.57 -3.09 -16.29
N TYR A 114 -21.16 -2.19 -17.19
CA TYR A 114 -22.06 -1.12 -17.65
C TYR A 114 -23.27 -1.66 -18.42
N TYR A 115 -23.08 -2.64 -19.31
CA TYR A 115 -24.17 -3.15 -20.15
C TYR A 115 -25.22 -3.92 -19.34
N ASP A 116 -24.78 -4.75 -18.39
CA ASP A 116 -25.68 -5.49 -17.50
C ASP A 116 -26.41 -4.54 -16.54
N ALA A 117 -25.69 -3.58 -15.93
CA ALA A 117 -26.31 -2.58 -15.06
C ALA A 117 -27.32 -1.68 -15.80
N TRP A 118 -27.07 -1.37 -17.08
CA TRP A 118 -27.98 -0.58 -17.90
C TRP A 118 -29.24 -1.36 -18.31
N GLN A 119 -29.10 -2.66 -18.58
CA GLN A 119 -30.23 -3.55 -18.86
C GLN A 119 -31.18 -3.65 -17.65
N GLU A 120 -30.66 -3.78 -16.43
CA GLU A 120 -31.52 -3.85 -15.23
C GLU A 120 -32.40 -2.62 -15.02
N VAL A 121 -31.90 -1.42 -15.38
CA VAL A 121 -32.64 -0.15 -15.25
C VAL A 121 -33.74 -0.01 -16.30
N LEU A 122 -33.60 -0.60 -17.49
CA LEU A 122 -34.61 -0.53 -18.56
C LEU A 122 -35.74 -1.56 -18.43
N PHE A 123 -35.53 -2.62 -17.64
CA PHE A 123 -36.52 -3.68 -17.42
C PHE A 123 -37.23 -3.60 -16.06
N CYS A 124 -37.08 -2.49 -15.32
CA CYS A 124 -37.89 -2.16 -14.14
C CYS A 124 -39.02 -1.17 -14.47
#